data_AF-S9R2K7-F1
#
_entry.id   AF-S9R2K7-F1
#
_cell.length_a   1.000
_cell.length_b   1.000
_cell.length_c   1.000
_cell.angle_alpha   90.00
_cell.angle_beta   90.00
_cell.angle_gamma   90.00
#
_symmetry.space_group_name_H-M   'P 1'
#
loop_
_entity.id
_entity.type
_entity.pdbx_description
1 polymer ?
#
loop_
_entity_poly.entity_id
_entity_poly.type
_entity_poly.pdbx_seq_one_letter_code
_entity_poly.pdbx_strand_id
1 'polypeptide(L)'
;MSRTRLWIAAGGLATALTACPARTPAPPPTVPSNQVPPGCERNQMGEYQHADNPSFRYQGADDGSTLTLSVTRAQQEAPAPADAGTAVSIVLERTPEGFVGETRATVFTAAGTACPVSFPTRVVGCDDQGLTLRSVSAMALDEDCRPAAHGTQPEWKEQRLLKREAPAQPAPDAGTPSGDAGD
;
A
#
# COMPACT_ATOMS: atom_id res chain seq x y z
N MET A 1 78.48 -70.67 13.87
CA MET A 1 79.53 -69.74 13.37
C MET A 1 78.89 -68.72 12.45
N SER A 2 79.38 -67.49 12.52
CA SER A 2 79.13 -66.34 11.62
C SER A 2 77.82 -65.56 11.75
N ARG A 3 77.99 -64.25 11.98
CA ARG A 3 77.00 -63.17 11.98
C ARG A 3 77.02 -62.50 10.60
N THR A 4 75.87 -62.05 10.10
CA THR A 4 75.83 -60.82 9.28
C THR A 4 74.47 -60.11 9.42
N ARG A 5 74.51 -58.84 9.82
CA ARG A 5 73.42 -57.85 9.80
C ARG A 5 73.42 -57.10 8.46
N LEU A 6 72.27 -56.62 7.96
CA LEU A 6 72.08 -55.40 7.12
C LEU A 6 70.56 -55.26 6.78
N TRP A 7 69.78 -54.38 7.42
CA TRP A 7 69.47 -52.94 7.16
C TRP A 7 68.48 -52.64 5.98
N ILE A 8 67.27 -52.20 6.38
CA ILE A 8 66.36 -51.11 5.89
C ILE A 8 66.06 -50.89 4.38
N ALA A 9 64.76 -50.82 4.03
CA ALA A 9 64.06 -49.66 3.38
C ALA A 9 62.66 -50.12 2.85
N ALA A 10 61.55 -49.61 3.40
CA ALA A 10 60.77 -48.45 2.91
C ALA A 10 59.72 -48.81 1.83
N GLY A 11 58.44 -48.50 2.08
CA GLY A 11 57.38 -48.60 1.07
C GLY A 11 55.96 -48.75 1.64
N GLY A 12 55.56 -47.92 2.60
CA GLY A 12 54.17 -47.86 3.07
C GLY A 12 53.30 -47.12 2.04
N LEU A 13 52.38 -47.85 1.40
CA LEU A 13 51.32 -47.29 0.55
C LEU A 13 50.34 -46.49 1.43
N ALA A 14 50.46 -45.16 1.41
CA ALA A 14 49.46 -44.26 1.95
C ALA A 14 48.26 -44.20 1.00
N THR A 15 47.15 -44.82 1.39
CA THR A 15 45.85 -44.65 0.71
C THR A 15 45.34 -43.23 0.96
N ALA A 16 45.43 -42.38 -0.07
CA ALA A 16 44.82 -41.06 -0.07
C ALA A 16 43.30 -41.20 -0.10
N LEU A 17 42.65 -40.97 1.05
CA LEU A 17 41.21 -40.74 1.12
C LEU A 17 40.93 -39.38 0.46
N THR A 18 40.45 -39.40 -0.77
CA THR A 18 39.90 -38.23 -1.45
C THR A 18 38.64 -37.78 -0.68
N ALA A 19 38.81 -36.82 0.22
CA ALA A 19 37.70 -36.17 0.89
C ALA A 19 36.86 -35.43 -0.16
N CYS A 20 35.60 -35.85 -0.34
CA CYS A 20 34.64 -35.11 -1.14
C CYS A 20 34.53 -33.67 -0.59
N PRO A 21 34.60 -32.63 -1.44
CA PRO A 21 34.30 -31.28 -0.99
C PRO A 21 32.85 -31.25 -0.51
N ALA A 22 32.66 -31.14 0.81
CA ALA A 22 31.35 -30.95 1.40
C ALA A 22 30.78 -29.64 0.86
N ARG A 23 29.77 -29.73 -0.01
CA ARG A 23 29.01 -28.59 -0.49
C ARG A 23 28.34 -27.95 0.72
N THR A 24 28.80 -26.78 1.13
CA THR A 24 28.18 -26.00 2.19
C THR A 24 26.69 -25.83 1.85
N PRO A 25 25.76 -26.21 2.74
CA PRO A 25 24.35 -25.93 2.52
C PRO A 25 24.17 -24.43 2.29
N ALA A 26 23.50 -24.07 1.19
CA ALA A 26 23.14 -22.68 0.95
C ALA A 26 22.30 -22.18 2.14
N PRO A 27 22.51 -20.94 2.61
CA PRO A 27 21.65 -20.36 3.64
C PRO A 27 20.19 -20.41 3.14
N PRO A 28 19.22 -20.71 4.02
CA PRO A 28 17.82 -20.73 3.63
C PRO A 28 17.42 -19.36 3.06
N PRO A 29 16.57 -19.31 2.02
CA PRO A 29 16.10 -18.05 1.47
C PRO A 29 15.45 -17.21 2.58
N THR A 30 15.86 -15.93 2.67
CA THR A 30 15.27 -14.99 3.62
C THR A 30 13.82 -14.75 3.21
N VAL A 31 12.87 -15.23 4.03
CA VAL A 31 11.45 -14.93 3.82
C VAL A 31 11.27 -13.42 4.05
N PRO A 32 10.76 -12.64 3.08
CA PRO A 32 10.49 -11.23 3.30
C PRO A 32 9.50 -11.09 4.46
N SER A 33 9.88 -10.34 5.49
CA SER A 33 9.01 -10.08 6.64
C SER A 33 7.78 -9.30 6.17
N ASN A 34 6.59 -9.80 6.48
CA ASN A 34 5.34 -9.08 6.24
C ASN A 34 5.35 -7.77 7.06
N GLN A 35 5.44 -6.62 6.39
CA GLN A 35 5.45 -5.28 6.99
C GLN A 35 4.09 -4.58 6.88
N VAL A 36 3.04 -5.32 6.52
CA VAL A 36 1.66 -4.80 6.44
C VAL A 36 1.30 -4.11 7.76
N PRO A 37 0.85 -2.84 7.73
CA PRO A 37 0.38 -2.18 8.94
C PRO A 37 -0.79 -2.94 9.56
N PRO A 38 -0.85 -3.05 10.91
CA PRO A 38 -1.93 -3.78 11.58
C PRO A 38 -3.31 -3.32 11.11
N GLY A 39 -4.22 -4.26 10.87
CA GLY A 39 -5.59 -3.97 10.46
C GLY A 39 -5.76 -3.78 8.96
N CYS A 40 -4.67 -3.57 8.20
CA CYS A 40 -4.71 -3.48 6.75
C CYS A 40 -4.86 -4.84 6.07
N GLU A 41 -4.72 -5.96 6.78
CA GLU A 41 -5.00 -7.29 6.23
C GLU A 41 -6.49 -7.49 5.94
N ARG A 42 -7.35 -6.67 6.55
CA ARG A 42 -8.81 -6.72 6.40
C ARG A 42 -9.26 -6.07 5.09
N ASN A 43 -10.51 -6.35 4.71
CA ASN A 43 -11.17 -5.68 3.59
C ASN A 43 -11.44 -4.21 3.95
N GLN A 44 -10.95 -3.29 3.11
CA GLN A 44 -11.04 -1.84 3.27
C GLN A 44 -12.16 -1.19 2.44
N MET A 45 -13.14 -1.96 1.99
CA MET A 45 -14.34 -1.43 1.33
C MET A 45 -15.15 -0.54 2.27
N GLY A 46 -15.76 0.50 1.70
CA GLY A 46 -16.65 1.41 2.42
C GLY A 46 -16.60 2.84 1.90
N GLU A 47 -17.42 3.70 2.50
CA GLU A 47 -17.30 5.15 2.29
C GLU A 47 -16.26 5.74 3.23
N TYR A 48 -15.50 6.71 2.73
CA TYR A 48 -14.54 7.47 3.51
C TYR A 48 -14.75 8.97 3.33
N GLN A 49 -14.38 9.75 4.34
CA GLN A 49 -14.34 11.20 4.31
C GLN A 49 -12.95 11.70 4.70
N HIS A 50 -12.40 12.67 3.98
CA HIS A 50 -11.13 13.27 4.35
C HIS A 50 -11.28 14.07 5.65
N ALA A 51 -10.43 13.79 6.65
CA ALA A 51 -10.53 14.41 7.97
C ALA A 51 -10.36 15.94 7.91
N ASP A 52 -9.35 16.43 7.18
CA ASP A 52 -9.08 17.88 7.08
C ASP A 52 -9.98 18.61 6.08
N ASN A 53 -10.70 17.89 5.22
CA ASN A 53 -11.54 18.51 4.19
C ASN A 53 -12.77 17.64 3.89
N PRO A 54 -13.88 17.82 4.64
CA PRO A 54 -15.04 16.94 4.56
C PRO A 54 -15.79 17.01 3.22
N SER A 55 -15.47 17.98 2.35
CA SER A 55 -16.01 18.05 0.97
C SER A 55 -15.49 16.93 0.06
N PHE A 56 -14.33 16.35 0.41
CA PHE A 56 -13.77 15.18 -0.25
C PHE A 56 -14.27 13.92 0.44
N ARG A 57 -15.13 13.18 -0.26
CA ARG A 57 -15.52 11.83 0.12
C ARG A 57 -14.98 10.86 -0.92
N TYR A 58 -14.77 9.63 -0.49
CA TYR A 58 -14.24 8.55 -1.32
C TYR A 58 -15.15 7.34 -1.19
N GLN A 59 -15.41 6.68 -2.31
CA GLN A 59 -15.93 5.33 -2.33
C GLN A 59 -14.75 4.37 -2.46
N GLY A 60 -14.49 3.59 -1.42
CA GLY A 60 -13.50 2.52 -1.41
C GLY A 60 -14.07 1.22 -1.93
N ALA A 61 -13.37 0.62 -2.90
CA ALA A 61 -13.59 -0.73 -3.40
C ALA A 61 -12.30 -1.53 -3.19
N ASP A 62 -12.36 -2.58 -2.38
CA ASP A 62 -11.26 -3.53 -2.14
C ASP A 62 -11.68 -4.90 -2.69
N ASP A 63 -10.97 -5.35 -3.72
CA ASP A 63 -11.22 -6.63 -4.39
C ASP A 63 -10.37 -7.78 -3.80
N GLY A 64 -9.64 -7.52 -2.72
CA GLY A 64 -8.70 -8.45 -2.09
C GLY A 64 -7.26 -8.29 -2.59
N SER A 65 -7.05 -7.72 -3.78
CA SER A 65 -5.74 -7.44 -4.36
C SER A 65 -5.44 -5.96 -4.49
N THR A 66 -6.46 -5.14 -4.74
CA THR A 66 -6.35 -3.72 -5.02
C THR A 66 -7.42 -2.97 -4.25
N LEU A 67 -7.01 -1.89 -3.59
CA LEU A 67 -7.90 -0.89 -3.02
C LEU A 67 -7.96 0.31 -3.96
N THR A 68 -9.15 0.59 -4.51
CA THR A 68 -9.44 1.79 -5.28
C THR A 68 -10.30 2.74 -4.45
N LEU A 69 -9.85 3.98 -4.26
CA LEU A 69 -10.61 5.06 -3.62
C LEU A 69 -11.00 6.09 -4.67
N SER A 70 -12.26 6.07 -5.09
CA SER A 70 -12.80 7.00 -6.09
C SER A 70 -13.42 8.21 -5.42
N VAL A 71 -13.06 9.42 -5.85
CA VAL A 71 -13.61 10.65 -5.26
C VAL A 71 -15.10 10.80 -5.60
N THR A 72 -15.93 10.88 -4.57
CA THR A 72 -17.36 11.20 -4.65
C THR A 72 -17.57 12.58 -4.04
N ARG A 73 -17.28 13.65 -4.79
CA ARG A 73 -17.49 15.02 -4.29
C ARG A 73 -18.94 15.19 -3.81
N ALA A 74 -19.12 15.73 -2.61
CA ALA A 74 -20.42 16.28 -2.25
C ALA A 74 -20.71 17.43 -3.22
N GLN A 75 -21.89 17.46 -3.85
CA GLN A 75 -22.31 18.60 -4.67
C GLN A 75 -22.16 19.89 -3.85
N GLN A 76 -21.14 20.69 -4.15
CA GLN A 76 -21.07 22.10 -3.75
C GLN A 76 -20.63 22.90 -4.97
N GLU A 77 -21.44 23.88 -5.32
CA GLU A 77 -21.35 24.82 -6.47
C GLU A 77 -20.16 25.78 -6.42
N ALA A 78 -19.16 25.57 -5.55
CA ALA A 78 -18.01 26.45 -5.48
C ALA A 78 -16.83 25.86 -6.26
N PRO A 79 -16.22 26.60 -7.21
CA PRO A 79 -14.98 26.17 -7.84
C PRO A 79 -13.89 26.04 -6.77
N ALA A 80 -13.26 24.88 -6.70
CA ALA A 80 -12.07 24.67 -5.88
C ALA A 80 -10.95 25.62 -6.35
N PRO A 81 -10.11 26.15 -5.44
CA PRO A 81 -8.95 26.93 -5.83
C PRO A 81 -8.05 26.13 -6.77
N ALA A 82 -7.55 26.78 -7.83
CA ALA A 82 -6.80 26.17 -8.93
C ALA A 82 -5.50 25.45 -8.49
N ASP A 83 -5.02 25.74 -7.28
CA ASP A 83 -3.71 25.31 -6.79
C ASP A 83 -3.73 23.94 -6.09
N ALA A 84 -4.91 23.34 -5.93
CA ALA A 84 -5.03 21.95 -5.48
C ALA A 84 -5.54 21.13 -6.65
N GLY A 85 -4.64 20.36 -7.27
CA GLY A 85 -5.03 19.43 -8.33
C GLY A 85 -6.27 18.63 -7.95
N THR A 86 -7.16 18.42 -8.90
CA THR A 86 -8.35 17.60 -8.66
C THR A 86 -7.88 16.15 -8.59
N ALA A 87 -7.74 15.61 -7.37
CA ALA A 87 -7.57 14.18 -7.18
C ALA A 87 -8.76 13.45 -7.79
N VAL A 88 -8.48 12.49 -8.66
CA VAL A 88 -9.48 11.74 -9.43
C VAL A 88 -9.71 10.38 -8.79
N SER A 89 -8.63 9.70 -8.40
CA SER A 89 -8.67 8.41 -7.72
C SER A 89 -7.36 8.10 -7.02
N ILE A 90 -7.41 7.19 -6.04
CA ILE A 90 -6.23 6.57 -5.44
C ILE A 90 -6.32 5.07 -5.72
N VAL A 91 -5.25 4.48 -6.26
CA VAL A 91 -5.19 3.06 -6.61
C VAL A 91 -3.99 2.44 -5.92
N LEU A 92 -4.24 1.47 -5.03
CA LEU A 92 -3.23 0.88 -4.17
C LEU A 92 -3.27 -0.65 -4.28
N GLU A 93 -2.16 -1.25 -4.65
CA GLU A 93 -1.98 -2.70 -4.68
C GLU A 93 -1.65 -3.22 -3.28
N ARG A 94 -2.19 -4.39 -2.94
CA ARG A 94 -1.88 -5.10 -1.71
C ARG A 94 -0.57 -5.86 -1.89
N THR A 95 0.43 -5.47 -1.12
CA THR A 95 1.78 -6.03 -1.11
C THR A 95 2.13 -6.56 0.29
N PRO A 96 3.22 -7.33 0.45
CA PRO A 96 3.75 -7.69 1.77
C PRO A 96 4.14 -6.48 2.64
N GLU A 97 4.26 -5.29 2.06
CA GLU A 97 4.52 -4.02 2.75
C GLU A 97 3.23 -3.26 3.11
N GLY A 98 2.05 -3.80 2.77
CA GLY A 98 0.76 -3.14 2.90
C GLY A 98 0.22 -2.65 1.56
N PHE A 99 -0.63 -1.63 1.58
CA PHE A 99 -1.17 -1.05 0.36
C PHE A 99 -0.23 0.03 -0.19
N VAL A 100 0.25 -0.16 -1.41
CA VAL A 100 1.19 0.74 -2.10
C VAL A 100 0.72 1.00 -3.52
N GLY A 101 0.80 2.24 -3.97
CA GLY A 101 0.42 2.62 -5.32
C GLY A 101 0.48 4.13 -5.49
N GLU A 102 -0.56 4.71 -6.06
CA GLU A 102 -0.53 6.10 -6.50
C GLU A 102 -1.88 6.82 -6.31
N THR A 103 -1.80 8.11 -6.00
CA THR A 103 -2.89 9.07 -6.15
C THR A 103 -2.80 9.70 -7.54
N ARG A 104 -3.86 9.55 -8.33
CA ARG A 104 -3.98 10.15 -9.67
C ARG A 104 -4.77 11.45 -9.58
N ALA A 105 -4.21 12.52 -10.14
CA ALA A 105 -4.80 13.85 -10.09
C ALA A 105 -4.57 14.59 -11.41
N THR A 106 -5.34 15.65 -11.62
CA THR A 106 -5.03 16.67 -12.64
C THR A 106 -4.64 17.95 -11.94
N VAL A 107 -3.42 18.43 -12.18
CA VAL A 107 -2.93 19.75 -11.72
C VAL A 107 -2.84 20.70 -12.91
N PHE A 108 -2.68 21.99 -12.66
CA PHE A 108 -2.53 23.00 -13.71
C PHE A 108 -1.16 23.67 -13.63
N THR A 109 -0.50 23.88 -14.77
CA THR A 109 0.74 24.67 -14.84
C THR A 109 0.47 26.16 -14.64
N ALA A 110 1.51 26.97 -14.50
CA ALA A 110 1.38 28.42 -14.40
C ALA A 110 0.72 29.04 -15.67
N ALA A 111 0.90 28.40 -16.83
CA ALA A 111 0.24 28.78 -18.07
C ALA A 111 -1.23 28.27 -18.17
N GLY A 112 -1.71 27.51 -17.20
CA GLY A 112 -3.06 26.93 -17.18
C GLY A 112 -3.19 25.60 -17.91
N THR A 113 -2.08 24.94 -18.26
CA THR A 113 -2.09 23.62 -18.92
C THR A 113 -2.52 22.54 -17.94
N ALA A 114 -3.53 21.74 -18.29
CA ALA A 114 -3.96 20.61 -17.47
C ALA A 114 -2.97 19.44 -17.58
N CYS A 115 -2.35 19.07 -16.46
CA CYS A 115 -1.35 18.03 -16.35
C CYS A 115 -1.88 16.84 -15.55
N PRO A 116 -2.11 15.66 -16.17
CA PRO A 116 -2.36 14.44 -15.43
C PRO A 116 -1.08 14.02 -14.71
N VAL A 117 -1.17 13.83 -13.40
CA VAL A 117 -0.04 13.43 -12.56
C VAL A 117 -0.41 12.28 -11.65
N SER A 118 0.62 11.53 -11.27
CA SER A 118 0.51 10.43 -10.30
C SER A 118 1.52 10.66 -9.18
N PHE A 119 1.02 10.65 -7.96
CA PHE A 119 1.82 10.83 -6.76
C PHE A 119 1.96 9.49 -6.04
N PRO A 120 3.17 9.04 -5.69
CA PRO A 120 3.36 7.85 -4.88
C PRO A 120 2.55 7.94 -3.59
N THR A 121 1.80 6.88 -3.28
CA THR A 121 0.91 6.81 -2.13
C THR A 121 1.01 5.44 -1.48
N ARG A 122 0.98 5.41 -0.15
CA ARG A 122 0.90 4.16 0.62
C ARG A 122 -0.02 4.32 1.82
N VAL A 123 -0.64 3.23 2.24
CA VAL A 123 -1.32 3.18 3.53
C VAL A 123 -0.27 2.97 4.63
N VAL A 124 -0.28 3.83 5.63
CA VAL A 124 0.60 3.72 6.82
C VAL A 124 -0.16 3.25 8.07
N GLY A 125 -1.50 3.17 8.00
CA GLY A 125 -2.31 2.57 9.06
C GLY A 125 -3.75 2.32 8.63
N CYS A 126 -4.32 1.23 9.12
CA CYS A 126 -5.74 0.91 9.01
C CYS A 126 -6.27 0.60 10.41
N ASP A 127 -7.27 1.32 10.87
CA ASP A 127 -7.94 1.02 12.12
C ASP A 127 -9.45 1.16 11.96
N ASP A 128 -10.20 0.96 13.03
CA ASP A 128 -11.65 0.94 12.98
C ASP A 128 -12.25 2.32 12.63
N GLN A 129 -11.48 3.41 12.79
CA GLN A 129 -11.88 4.76 12.38
C GLN A 129 -11.56 5.04 10.91
N GLY A 130 -10.73 4.23 10.24
CA GLY A 130 -10.45 4.34 8.81
C GLY A 130 -8.98 4.18 8.42
N LEU A 131 -8.55 4.92 7.39
CA LEU A 131 -7.25 4.77 6.73
C LEU A 131 -6.37 5.99 6.99
N THR A 132 -5.07 5.75 7.18
CA THR A 132 -4.04 6.81 7.09
C THR A 132 -3.21 6.57 5.85
N LEU A 133 -3.23 7.54 4.95
CA LEU A 133 -2.44 7.53 3.73
C LEU A 133 -1.23 8.43 3.92
N ARG A 134 -0.11 8.04 3.33
CA ARG A 134 1.06 8.89 3.13
C ARG A 134 1.27 9.07 1.64
N SER A 135 1.18 10.29 1.16
CA SER A 135 1.31 10.65 -0.26
C SER A 135 2.20 11.87 -0.41
N VAL A 136 2.73 12.09 -1.62
CA VAL A 136 3.31 13.37 -1.99
C VAL A 136 2.17 14.39 -2.16
N SER A 137 2.24 15.54 -1.47
CA SER A 137 1.21 16.59 -1.50
C SER A 137 1.49 17.71 -2.50
N ALA A 138 2.74 17.91 -2.88
CA ALA A 138 3.14 18.92 -3.84
C ALA A 138 4.42 18.49 -4.58
N MET A 139 4.50 18.84 -5.87
CA MET A 139 5.73 18.83 -6.65
C MET A 139 5.65 19.95 -7.70
N ALA A 140 6.79 20.57 -8.02
CA ALA A 140 6.86 21.50 -9.14
C ALA A 140 6.83 20.73 -10.47
N LEU A 141 6.07 21.21 -11.45
CA LEU A 141 6.03 20.65 -12.80
C LEU A 141 6.47 21.68 -13.84
N ASP A 142 7.03 21.19 -14.94
CA ASP A 142 7.24 21.97 -16.16
C ASP A 142 6.00 21.94 -17.07
N GLU A 143 6.08 22.67 -18.19
CA GLU A 143 4.99 22.75 -19.18
C GLU A 143 4.77 21.44 -19.96
N ASP A 144 5.69 20.48 -19.85
CA ASP A 144 5.56 19.13 -20.41
C ASP A 144 4.99 18.13 -19.38
N CYS A 145 4.47 18.64 -18.25
CA CYS A 145 3.92 17.86 -17.14
C CYS A 145 4.92 16.90 -16.48
N ARG A 146 6.21 17.27 -16.46
CA ARG A 146 7.26 16.50 -15.79
C ARG A 146 7.70 17.21 -14.51
N PRO A 147 8.24 16.48 -13.52
CA PRO A 147 8.88 17.10 -12.37
C PRO A 147 9.91 18.13 -12.82
N ALA A 148 9.76 19.37 -12.39
CA ALA A 148 10.64 20.46 -12.78
C ALA A 148 12.06 20.21 -12.24
N ALA A 149 13.08 20.47 -13.06
CA ALA A 149 14.48 20.33 -12.65
C ALA A 149 14.87 21.27 -11.49
N HIS A 150 14.13 22.36 -11.32
CA HIS A 150 14.25 23.31 -10.23
C HIS A 150 12.87 23.57 -9.63
N GLY A 151 12.77 23.60 -8.30
CA GLY A 151 11.51 23.87 -7.61
C GLY A 151 11.40 23.16 -6.27
N THR A 152 10.19 23.19 -5.71
CA THR A 152 9.86 22.54 -4.44
C THR A 152 10.05 21.03 -4.55
N GLN A 153 10.85 20.48 -3.63
CA GLN A 153 11.04 19.03 -3.51
C GLN A 153 9.72 18.34 -3.15
N PRO A 154 9.53 17.06 -3.54
CA PRO A 154 8.34 16.30 -3.16
C PRO A 154 8.15 16.29 -1.64
N GLU A 155 7.09 16.93 -1.18
CA GLU A 155 6.72 16.93 0.23
C GLU A 155 5.80 15.74 0.51
N TRP A 156 6.18 14.89 1.46
CA TRP A 156 5.32 13.80 1.91
C TRP A 156 4.40 14.28 3.02
N LYS A 157 3.10 14.03 2.87
CA LYS A 157 2.08 14.36 3.85
C LYS A 157 1.28 13.12 4.24
N GLU A 158 0.94 13.04 5.52
CA GLU A 158 -0.04 12.08 6.03
C GLU A 158 -1.44 12.67 5.97
N GLN A 159 -2.39 11.88 5.50
CA GLN A 159 -3.78 12.25 5.31
C GLN A 159 -4.67 11.16 5.90
N ARG A 160 -5.64 11.59 6.71
CA ARG A 160 -6.55 10.68 7.39
C ARG A 160 -7.89 10.62 6.65
N LEU A 161 -8.31 9.41 6.30
CA LEU A 161 -9.60 9.11 5.71
C LEU A 161 -10.46 8.40 6.76
N LEU A 162 -11.48 9.08 7.24
CA LEU A 162 -12.40 8.58 8.24
C LEU A 162 -13.43 7.67 7.58
N LYS A 163 -13.55 6.44 8.05
CA LYS A 163 -14.55 5.49 7.57
C LYS A 163 -15.93 5.97 8.03
N ARG A 164 -16.90 6.00 7.12
CA ARG A 164 -18.28 6.34 7.45
C ARG A 164 -19.06 5.07 7.71
N GLU A 165 -19.82 5.09 8.79
CA GLU A 165 -20.80 4.04 9.05
C GLU A 165 -21.85 4.09 7.93
N ALA A 166 -22.21 2.91 7.41
CA ALA A 166 -23.35 2.81 6.52
C ALA A 166 -24.59 3.34 7.28
N PRO A 167 -25.48 4.13 6.64
CA PRO A 167 -26.72 4.52 7.30
C PRO A 167 -27.43 3.25 7.77
N ALA A 168 -27.78 3.19 9.06
CA ALA A 168 -28.59 2.10 9.57
C ALA A 168 -29.85 1.99 8.70
N GLN A 169 -30.08 0.82 8.10
CA GLN A 169 -31.30 0.59 7.34
C GLN A 169 -32.49 0.87 8.28
N PRO A 170 -33.52 1.62 7.85
CA PRO A 170 -34.74 1.74 8.63
C PRO A 170 -35.24 0.32 8.91
N ALA A 171 -35.45 -0.01 10.19
CA ALA A 171 -36.04 -1.29 10.55
C ALA A 171 -37.34 -1.45 9.75
N PRO A 172 -37.60 -2.62 9.13
CA PRO A 172 -38.87 -2.83 8.47
C PRO A 172 -39.97 -2.67 9.51
N ASP A 173 -40.88 -1.72 9.27
CA ASP A 173 -42.09 -1.53 10.08
C ASP A 173 -42.83 -2.88 10.10
N ALA A 174 -42.66 -3.62 11.19
CA ALA A 174 -43.49 -4.77 11.49
C ALA A 174 -44.89 -4.22 11.76
N GLY A 175 -45.72 -4.19 10.72
CA GLY A 175 -47.10 -3.75 10.79
C GLY A 175 -47.82 -4.42 11.94
N THR A 176 -48.34 -3.62 12.86
CA THR A 176 -49.20 -4.08 13.94
C THR A 176 -50.46 -4.69 13.33
N PRO A 177 -50.80 -5.96 13.58
CA PRO A 177 -52.10 -6.47 13.20
C PRO A 177 -53.15 -5.79 14.09
N SER A 178 -53.98 -4.93 13.49
CA SER A 178 -55.21 -4.45 14.12
C SER A 178 -56.11 -5.66 14.38
N GLY A 179 -56.13 -6.11 15.64
CA GLY A 179 -57.16 -7.01 16.14
C GLY A 179 -58.46 -6.23 16.23
N ASP A 180 -59.37 -6.45 15.28
CA ASP A 180 -60.74 -5.99 15.38
C ASP A 180 -61.47 -6.92 16.36
N ALA A 181 -61.89 -6.33 17.49
CA ALA A 181 -62.66 -7.00 18.53
C ALA A 181 -64.10 -7.17 18.04
N GLY A 182 -64.62 -8.38 18.17
CA GLY A 182 -66.01 -8.69 17.83
C GLY A 182 -67.02 -7.96 18.72
N ASP A 183 -68.19 -7.70 18.13
CA ASP A 183 -69.48 -7.49 18.79
C ASP A 183 -70.43 -8.59 18.30
#